data_AF-X6C3C7-F1
#
_entry.id   AF-X6C3C7-F1
#
_cell.length_a   1.000
_cell.length_b   1.000
_cell.length_c   1.000
_cell.angle_alpha   90.00
_cell.angle_beta   90.00
_cell.angle_gamma   90.00
#
_symmetry.space_group_name_H-M   'P 1'
#
loop_
_entity.id
_entity.type
_entity.pdbx_description
1 polymer ?
#
loop_
_entity_poly.entity_id
_entity_poly.type
_entity_poly.pdbx_seq_one_letter_code
_entity_poly.pdbx_strand_id
1 'polypeptide(L)' 'MAGLLAFELGPPAVGCGIKGNISYNTGERIYHVPGQEHYSETRISLSKGERWFCSEDAARAAGWRKAMR' A
#
# COMPACT_ATOMS: atom_id res chain seq x y z
N MET A 1 -33.13 -19.40 15.56
CA MET A 1 -33.15 -19.00 14.15
C MET A 1 -31.74 -18.61 13.75
N ALA A 2 -30.96 -19.58 13.28
CA ALA A 2 -29.63 -19.33 12.71
C ALA A 2 -29.80 -19.09 11.21
N GLY A 3 -29.08 -18.11 10.68
CA GLY A 3 -29.07 -17.76 9.26
C GLY A 3 -29.76 -16.42 9.01
N LEU A 4 -29.01 -15.43 8.54
CA LEU A 4 -28.69 -15.32 7.13
C LEU A 4 -27.93 -13.99 6.88
N LEU A 5 -26.73 -14.14 6.33
CA LEU A 5 -26.09 -13.21 5.39
C LEU A 5 -25.37 -12.00 5.97
N ALA A 6 -24.21 -12.27 6.56
CA ALA A 6 -23.01 -11.44 6.46
C ALA A 6 -22.60 -11.23 4.98
N PHE A 7 -23.42 -10.49 4.21
CA PHE A 7 -23.21 -10.24 2.78
C PHE A 7 -22.95 -8.77 2.44
N GLU A 8 -22.43 -7.97 3.38
CA GLU A 8 -21.85 -6.64 3.06
C GLU A 8 -20.41 -6.52 3.60
N LEU A 9 -19.77 -7.65 3.86
CA LEU A 9 -18.33 -7.73 4.05
C LEU A 9 -17.83 -8.74 3.03
N GLY A 10 -17.85 -8.35 1.75
CA GLY A 10 -16.83 -8.85 0.84
C GLY A 10 -15.49 -8.78 1.58
N PRO A 11 -14.59 -9.77 1.43
CA PRO A 11 -13.31 -9.76 2.15
C PRO A 11 -12.75 -8.36 2.00
N PRO A 12 -12.31 -7.64 3.05
CA PRO A 12 -11.71 -6.32 2.86
C PRO A 12 -10.64 -6.50 1.79
N ALA A 13 -10.91 -6.07 0.56
CA ALA A 13 -10.45 -6.75 -0.65
C ALA A 13 -8.93 -6.89 -0.61
N VAL A 14 -8.47 -8.05 -0.13
CA VAL A 14 -7.08 -8.46 0.08
C VAL A 14 -6.11 -7.30 0.29
N GLY A 15 -6.39 -6.51 1.33
CA GLY A 15 -5.45 -6.17 2.39
C GLY A 15 -4.18 -5.38 2.10
N CYS A 16 -3.59 -5.31 0.90
CA CYS A 16 -2.26 -4.71 0.71
C CYS A 16 -2.12 -3.91 -0.58
N GLY A 17 -2.97 -2.88 -0.71
CA GLY A 17 -2.95 -1.94 -1.82
C GLY A 17 -1.96 -0.78 -1.65
N ILE A 18 -1.08 -0.78 -0.65
CA ILE A 18 -0.13 0.32 -0.47
C ILE A 18 1.19 -0.06 -1.12
N LYS A 19 1.65 0.73 -2.07
CA LYS A 19 2.88 0.52 -2.83
C LYS A 19 4.03 1.34 -2.26
N GLY A 20 5.01 0.71 -1.63
CA GLY A 20 6.22 1.37 -1.15
C GLY A 20 7.35 1.33 -2.17
N ASN A 21 7.64 2.45 -2.84
CA ASN A 21 8.82 2.63 -3.70
C ASN A 21 9.98 3.40 -3.03
N ILE A 22 11.20 3.17 -3.49
CA ILE A 22 12.39 3.86 -3.00
C ILE A 22 12.89 4.77 -4.12
N SER A 23 12.94 6.08 -3.86
CA SER A 23 13.47 7.03 -4.83
C SER A 23 14.93 6.71 -5.15
N TYR A 24 15.21 6.40 -6.41
CA TYR A 24 16.57 6.07 -6.85
C TYR A 24 17.58 7.19 -6.58
N ASN A 25 17.16 8.46 -6.72
CA ASN A 25 18.03 9.61 -6.57
C ASN A 25 18.31 10.00 -5.10
N THR A 26 17.34 9.80 -4.21
CA THR A 26 17.40 10.30 -2.82
C THR A 26 17.43 9.18 -1.78
N GLY A 27 17.16 7.93 -2.17
CA GLY A 27 17.00 6.80 -1.25
C GLY A 27 15.75 6.89 -0.37
N GLU A 28 14.86 7.85 -0.63
CA GLU A 28 13.68 8.06 0.18
C GLU A 28 12.67 6.94 0.00
N ARG A 29 12.16 6.42 1.12
CA ARG A 29 11.13 5.39 1.19
C ARG A 29 9.77 6.06 1.13
N ILE A 30 9.09 5.96 0.00
CA ILE A 30 7.81 6.63 -0.25
C ILE A 30 6.74 5.56 -0.46
N TYR A 31 5.59 5.69 0.19
CA TYR A 31 4.46 4.82 -0.03
C TYR A 31 3.31 5.54 -0.72
N HIS A 32 2.69 4.84 -1.66
CA HIS A 32 1.54 5.28 -2.43
C HIS A 32 0.31 4.47 -2.05
N VAL A 33 -0.82 5.14 -1.86
CA VAL A 33 -2.11 4.54 -1.53
C VAL A 33 -2.99 4.42 -2.78
N PRO A 34 -3.93 3.45 -2.83
CA PRO A 34 -4.84 3.34 -3.96
C PRO A 34 -5.73 4.59 -4.03
N GLY A 35 -5.80 5.22 -5.20
CA GLY A 35 -6.50 6.50 -5.40
C GLY A 35 -5.59 7.69 -5.72
N GLN A 36 -4.26 7.54 -5.61
CA GLN A 36 -3.30 8.55 -6.06
C GLN A 36 -3.10 8.51 -7.58
N GLU A 37 -2.80 9.67 -8.17
CA GLU A 37 -2.62 9.83 -9.62
C GLU A 37 -1.52 8.90 -10.17
N HIS A 38 -0.40 8.82 -9.47
CA HIS A 38 0.75 8.01 -9.87
C HIS A 38 0.72 6.57 -9.34
N TYR A 39 -0.33 6.17 -8.61
CA TYR A 39 -0.39 4.83 -8.01
C TYR A 39 -0.25 3.71 -9.05
N SER A 40 -0.87 3.88 -10.22
CA SER A 40 -0.82 2.90 -11.31
C SER A 40 0.54 2.82 -11.98
N GLU A 41 1.25 3.94 -12.06
CA GLU A 41 2.57 4.05 -12.68
C GLU A 41 3.68 3.53 -11.75
N THR A 42 3.50 3.67 -10.43
CA THR A 42 4.45 3.15 -9.44
C THR A 42 4.53 1.63 -9.54
N ARG A 43 5.70 1.14 -9.98
CA ARG A 43 6.09 -0.27 -9.99
C ARG A 43 7.02 -0.53 -8.81
N ILE A 44 6.73 -1.59 -8.07
CA ILE A 44 7.52 -1.99 -6.90
C ILE A 44 8.50 -3.08 -7.31
N SER A 45 9.76 -2.87 -6.99
CA SER A 45 10.89 -3.73 -7.27
C SER A 45 11.46 -4.29 -5.97
N LEU A 46 11.10 -5.53 -5.64
CA LEU A 46 11.60 -6.22 -4.42
C LEU A 46 13.14 -6.25 -4.37
N SER A 47 13.81 -6.36 -5.53
CA SER A 47 15.27 -6.34 -5.63
C SER A 47 15.93 -5.04 -5.17
N LYS A 48 15.17 -3.92 -5.15
CA LYS A 48 15.64 -2.63 -4.64
C LYS A 48 15.25 -2.39 -3.18
N GLY A 49 14.58 -3.35 -2.53
CA GLY A 49 14.01 -3.20 -1.20
C GLY A 49 12.65 -2.50 -1.17
N GLU A 50 12.03 -2.26 -2.34
CA GLU A 50 10.67 -1.76 -2.46
C GLU A 50 9.67 -2.86 -2.07
N ARG A 51 8.54 -2.51 -1.45
CA ARG A 51 7.57 -3.52 -0.99
C ARG A 51 6.14 -3.00 -0.88
N TRP A 52 5.19 -3.92 -0.83
CA TRP A 52 3.79 -3.59 -0.56
C TRP A 52 3.49 -3.61 0.94
N PHE A 53 2.54 -2.76 1.32
CA PHE A 53 2.05 -2.64 2.68
C PHE A 53 0.56 -2.84 2.74
N CYS A 54 0.13 -3.35 3.89
CA CYS A 54 -1.27 -3.60 4.18
C CYS A 54 -1.95 -2.45 4.92
N SER A 55 -1.15 -1.55 5.49
CA SER A 55 -1.64 -0.39 6.23
C SER A 55 -0.62 0.75 6.20
N GLU A 56 -1.10 1.99 6.17
CA GLU A 56 -0.25 3.19 6.22
C GLU A 56 0.58 3.23 7.52
N ASP A 57 0.03 2.66 8.60
CA ASP A 57 0.74 2.52 9.87
C ASP A 57 1.96 1.60 9.76
N ALA A 58 1.80 0.41 9.15
CA ALA A 58 2.91 -0.51 8.89
C ALA A 58 3.98 0.12 7.96
N ALA A 59 3.57 0.93 7.00
CA ALA A 59 4.48 1.69 6.15
C ALA A 59 5.27 2.73 6.98
N ARG A 60 4.59 3.53 7.80
CA ARG A 60 5.22 4.52 8.68
C ARG A 60 6.14 3.89 9.71
N ALA A 61 5.72 2.79 10.35
CA ALA A 61 6.52 2.03 11.30
C ALA A 61 7.79 1.45 10.66
N ALA A 62 7.73 1.12 9.37
CA ALA A 62 8.89 0.71 8.58
C ALA A 62 9.79 1.87 8.11
N GLY A 63 9.46 3.12 8.47
CA GLY A 63 10.18 4.32 8.08
C GLY A 63 9.86 4.83 6.67
N TRP A 64 8.64 4.60 6.20
CA TRP A 64 8.18 5.09 4.88
C TRP A 64 7.32 6.34 5.04
N ARG A 65 7.50 7.31 4.14
CA ARG A 65 6.71 8.54 4.09
C ARG A 65 5.60 8.45 3.06
N LYS A 66 4.48 9.14 3.32
CA LYS A 66 3.36 9.19 2.37
C LYS A 66 3.74 10.01 1.13
N ALA A 67 3.40 9.53 -0.06
CA ALA A 67 3.45 10.33 -1.28
C ALA A 67 2.44 11.48 -1.19
N MET A 68 2.86 12.71 -1.49
CA MET A 68 2.04 13.90 -1.22
C MET A 68 0.97 14.19 -2.29
N ARG A 69 0.98 13.52 -3.45
CA ARG A 69 -0.02 13.60 -4.52
C ARG A 69 -0.07 12.25 -5.24
#